data_AF-A0AAW3HRL9-F1
#
_entry.id   AF-A0AAW3HRL9-F1
#
_cell.length_a   1.000
_cell.length_b   1.000
_cell.length_c   1.000
_cell.angle_alpha   90.00
_cell.angle_beta   90.00
_cell.angle_gamma   90.00
#
_symmetry.space_group_name_H-M   'P 1'
#
loop_
_entity.id
_entity.type
_entity.pdbx_description
1 polymer ?
#
loop_
_entity_poly.entity_id
_entity_poly.type
_entity_poly.pdbx_seq_one_letter_code
_entity_poly.pdbx_strand_id
1 'polypeptide(L)'
;MDYKLFDEYITLQSLLKEIGIIQSGGAIKKFLADNRVLFNGDLENRRGKKLRLGDIITIPDQNIEIIIRKPSDQEIEERNIEIAEKQRVSAIVKEMNKNTNKGKSKTSKKPVRFPGT
;
A
#
# COMPACT_ATOMS: atom_id res chain seq x y z
N MET A 1 8.99 17.90 0.23
CA MET A 1 7.94 17.25 1.05
C MET A 1 8.58 16.07 1.77
N ASP A 2 8.28 15.87 3.04
CA ASP A 2 8.79 14.71 3.78
C ASP A 2 7.72 13.60 3.83
N TYR A 3 8.14 12.36 3.56
CA TYR A 3 7.30 11.17 3.68
C TYR A 3 7.84 10.27 4.80
N LYS A 4 6.98 9.94 5.77
CA LYS A 4 7.31 9.07 6.90
C LYS A 4 7.17 7.61 6.50
N LEU A 5 8.28 6.89 6.45
CA LEU A 5 8.29 5.47 6.12
C LEU A 5 8.27 4.61 7.39
N PHE A 6 7.14 3.98 7.66
CA PHE A 6 6.98 3.10 8.82
C PHE A 6 7.39 1.65 8.57
N ASP A 7 7.35 1.21 7.32
CA ASP A 7 7.73 -0.15 6.92
C ASP A 7 9.21 -0.21 6.49
N GLU A 8 9.76 -1.40 6.25
CA GLU A 8 11.18 -1.54 5.84
C GLU A 8 11.50 -0.82 4.52
N TYR A 9 10.56 -0.83 3.59
CA TYR A 9 10.64 -0.17 2.30
C TYR A 9 9.25 0.20 1.80
N ILE A 10 9.18 1.21 0.95
CA ILE A 10 8.01 1.52 0.14
C ILE A 10 8.34 1.34 -1.33
N THR A 11 7.34 1.02 -2.17
CA THR A 11 7.54 1.00 -3.62
C THR A 11 7.21 2.36 -4.24
N LEU A 12 7.85 2.71 -5.35
CA LEU A 12 7.57 3.98 -6.04
C LEU A 12 6.08 4.11 -6.35
N GLN A 13 5.43 3.02 -6.76
CA GLN A 13 3.99 2.98 -6.96
C GLN A 13 3.18 3.28 -5.70
N SER A 14 3.49 2.65 -4.57
CA SER A 14 2.79 2.92 -3.32
C SER A 14 2.97 4.37 -2.89
N LEU A 15 4.20 4.90 -2.97
CA LEU A 15 4.50 6.28 -2.62
C LEU A 15 3.68 7.28 -3.45
N LEU A 16 3.71 7.14 -4.78
CA LEU A 16 2.94 8.01 -5.68
C LEU A 16 1.43 7.92 -5.42
N LYS A 17 0.94 6.74 -5.01
CA LYS A 17 -0.47 6.55 -4.68
C LYS A 17 -0.85 7.23 -3.36
N GLU A 18 -0.01 7.08 -2.34
CA GLU A 18 -0.26 7.67 -1.02
C GLU A 18 -0.20 9.18 -1.03
N ILE A 19 0.69 9.77 -1.84
CA ILE A 19 0.77 11.21 -2.05
C ILE A 19 -0.40 11.72 -2.92
N GLY A 20 -1.15 10.82 -3.58
CA GLY A 20 -2.29 11.18 -4.42
C GLY A 20 -1.91 11.63 -5.84
N ILE A 21 -0.66 11.42 -6.26
CA ILE A 21 -0.20 11.71 -7.63
C ILE A 21 -0.88 10.76 -8.61
N ILE A 22 -1.06 9.49 -8.22
CA ILE A 22 -1.80 8.50 -9.00
C ILE A 22 -3.04 8.03 -8.25
N GLN A 23 -4.15 7.89 -8.98
CA GLN A 23 -5.43 7.42 -8.42
C GLN A 23 -5.48 5.90 -8.24
N SER A 24 -4.71 5.14 -9.05
CA SER A 24 -4.70 3.68 -8.99
C SER A 24 -3.35 3.11 -9.41
N GLY A 25 -3.09 1.85 -9.03
CA GLY A 25 -1.89 1.13 -9.45
C GLY A 25 -1.83 0.83 -10.96
N GLY A 26 -2.94 0.97 -11.68
CA GLY A 26 -2.94 0.91 -13.16
C GLY A 26 -2.43 2.20 -13.80
N ALA A 27 -2.66 3.34 -13.16
CA ALA A 27 -2.34 4.67 -13.70
C ALA A 27 -0.82 4.95 -13.75
N ILE A 28 0.00 4.28 -12.93
CA ILE A 28 1.43 4.57 -12.88
C ILE A 28 2.16 4.30 -14.19
N LYS A 29 1.73 3.30 -14.99
CA LYS A 29 2.39 3.02 -16.27
C LYS A 29 2.28 4.22 -17.20
N LYS A 30 1.10 4.84 -17.25
CA LYS A 30 0.86 6.06 -18.01
C LYS A 30 1.63 7.23 -17.40
N PHE A 31 1.59 7.37 -16.08
CA PHE A 31 2.29 8.43 -15.37
C PHE A 31 3.80 8.43 -15.65
N LEU A 32 4.49 7.29 -15.58
CA LEU A 32 5.92 7.19 -15.85
C LEU A 32 6.28 7.26 -17.35
N ALA A 33 5.31 7.10 -18.24
CA ALA A 33 5.50 7.34 -19.67
C ALA A 33 5.40 8.83 -20.00
N ASP A 34 4.48 9.53 -19.34
CA ASP A 34 4.20 10.95 -19.56
C ASP A 34 5.11 11.86 -18.72
N ASN A 35 5.59 11.38 -17.55
CA ASN A 35 6.36 12.17 -16.58
C ASN A 35 7.73 11.55 -16.30
N ARG A 36 8.72 12.42 -16.06
CA ARG A 36 10.07 12.08 -15.64
C ARG A 36 10.10 11.98 -14.12
N VAL A 37 10.39 10.79 -13.61
CA VAL A 37 10.63 10.58 -12.18
C VAL A 37 12.12 10.33 -11.99
N LEU A 38 12.74 11.09 -11.10
CA LEU A 38 14.13 10.98 -10.73
C LEU A 38 14.21 10.35 -9.34
N PHE A 39 15.01 9.30 -9.21
CA PHE A 39 15.36 8.67 -7.96
C PHE A 39 16.82 9.01 -7.66
N ASN A 40 17.06 9.80 -6.61
CA ASN A 40 18.38 10.27 -6.22
C ASN A 40 19.18 10.93 -7.38
N GLY A 41 18.48 11.60 -8.28
CA GLY A 41 19.06 12.24 -9.47
C GLY A 41 19.06 11.39 -10.74
N ASP A 42 18.79 10.09 -10.65
CA ASP A 42 18.75 9.18 -11.80
C ASP A 42 17.32 8.95 -12.29
N LEU A 43 17.11 8.94 -13.61
CA LEU A 43 15.78 8.69 -14.17
C LEU A 43 15.33 7.25 -13.85
N GLU A 44 14.21 7.13 -13.15
CA GLU A 44 13.66 5.87 -12.68
C GLU A 44 12.26 5.66 -13.27
N ASN A 45 12.14 4.63 -14.10
CA ASN A 45 10.88 4.24 -14.76
C ASN A 45 10.32 2.91 -14.19
N ARG A 46 10.97 2.33 -13.17
CA ARG A 46 10.51 1.09 -12.56
C ARG A 46 9.51 1.37 -11.45
N ARG A 47 8.24 1.09 -11.73
CA ARG A 47 7.10 1.15 -10.80
C ARG A 47 7.35 0.45 -9.45
N GLY A 48 8.05 -0.69 -9.50
CA GLY A 48 8.35 -1.52 -8.33
C GLY A 48 9.71 -1.24 -7.69
N LYS A 49 10.35 -0.10 -7.99
CA LYS A 49 11.58 0.29 -7.29
C LYS A 49 11.26 0.41 -5.80
N LYS A 50 12.07 -0.26 -4.98
CA LYS A 50 11.98 -0.19 -3.51
C LYS A 50 12.80 1.00 -3.04
N LEU A 51 12.16 1.85 -2.26
CA LEU A 51 12.76 3.03 -1.65
C LEU A 51 12.86 2.82 -0.15
N ARG A 52 13.97 3.28 0.41
CA ARG A 52 14.33 3.17 1.82
C ARG A 52 14.53 4.55 2.43
N LEU A 53 14.74 4.55 3.74
CA LEU A 53 15.05 5.74 4.51
C LEU A 53 16.25 6.49 3.91
N GLY A 54 16.11 7.80 3.71
CA GLY A 54 17.12 8.68 3.13
C GLY A 54 17.06 8.82 1.61
N ASP A 55 16.23 8.03 0.92
CA ASP A 55 16.06 8.18 -0.52
C ASP A 55 15.27 9.45 -0.87
N ILE A 56 15.62 10.05 -2.01
CA ILE A 56 14.99 11.28 -2.53
C ILE A 56 14.36 10.96 -3.89
N ILE A 57 13.09 11.36 -4.05
CA ILE A 57 12.35 11.26 -5.31
C ILE A 57 12.01 12.67 -5.79
N THR A 58 12.40 12.99 -7.02
CA THR A 58 12.11 14.27 -7.64
C THR A 58 11.28 14.06 -8.89
N ILE A 59 10.23 14.86 -9.05
CA ILE A 59 9.33 14.84 -10.20
C ILE A 59 9.36 16.25 -10.80
N PRO A 60 10.25 16.53 -11.77
CA PRO A 60 10.40 17.85 -12.36
C PRO A 60 9.11 18.38 -12.99
N ASP A 61 8.30 17.51 -13.60
CA ASP A 61 7.07 17.92 -14.29
C ASP A 61 6.01 18.50 -13.34
N GLN A 62 6.06 18.11 -12.06
CA GLN A 62 5.19 18.66 -11.02
C GLN A 62 5.93 19.57 -10.04
N ASN A 63 7.25 19.74 -10.21
CA ASN A 63 8.13 20.45 -9.29
C ASN A 63 8.03 19.94 -7.84
N ILE A 64 7.85 18.63 -7.68
CA ILE A 64 7.71 17.96 -6.39
C ILE A 64 9.00 17.24 -6.06
N GLU A 65 9.47 17.42 -4.83
CA GLU A 65 10.57 16.66 -4.24
C GLU A 65 10.09 15.97 -2.96
N ILE A 66 10.36 14.68 -2.83
CA ILE A 66 9.92 13.82 -1.74
C ILE A 66 11.15 13.20 -1.09
N ILE A 67 11.29 13.41 0.20
CA ILE A 67 12.40 12.85 1.00
C ILE A 67 11.82 11.79 1.94
N ILE A 68 12.37 10.59 1.91
CA ILE A 68 11.93 9.51 2.80
C ILE A 68 12.63 9.66 4.15
N ARG A 69 11.85 9.99 5.19
CA ARG A 69 12.34 10.11 6.57
C ARG A 69 11.82 8.97 7.45
N LYS A 70 12.58 8.69 8.51
CA LYS A 70 12.15 7.79 9.57
C LYS A 70 11.06 8.50 10.41
N PRO A 71 9.91 7.87 10.68
CA PRO A 71 8.97 8.37 11.69
C PRO A 71 9.63 8.40 13.07
N SER A 72 9.11 9.27 13.95
CA SER A 72 9.63 9.38 15.31
C SER A 72 9.38 8.09 16.08
N ASP A 73 10.26 7.72 17.00
CA ASP A 73 10.17 6.44 17.72
C ASP A 73 8.88 6.32 18.54
N GLN A 74 8.30 7.43 19.00
CA GLN A 74 7.01 7.49 19.70
C GLN A 74 5.83 7.07 18.81
N GLU A 75 5.81 7.49 17.54
CA GLU A 75 4.74 7.17 16.59
C GLU A 75 4.75 5.68 16.18
N ILE A 76 5.94 5.06 16.21
CA ILE A 76 6.11 3.64 15.95
C ILE A 76 5.45 2.81 17.07
N GLU A 77 5.60 3.26 18.31
CA GLU A 77 5.12 2.56 19.50
C GLU A 77 3.58 2.61 19.60
N GLU A 78 2.97 3.77 19.35
CA GLU A 78 1.51 3.93 19.27
C GLU A 78 0.90 3.05 18.17
N ARG A 79 1.51 3.04 16.97
CA ARG A 79 1.07 2.19 15.85
C ARG A 79 1.13 0.70 16.20
N ASN A 80 2.15 0.26 16.94
CA ASN A 80 2.29 -1.13 17.37
C ASN A 80 1.18 -1.53 18.36
N ILE A 81 0.81 -0.62 19.27
CA ILE A 81 -0.31 -0.83 20.21
C ILE A 81 -1.62 -0.97 19.42
N GLU A 82 -1.87 -0.09 18.45
CA GLU A 82 -3.07 -0.13 17.61
C GLU A 82 -3.18 -1.42 16.79
N ILE A 83 -2.06 -1.88 16.21
CA ILE A 83 -2.00 -3.14 15.48
C ILE A 83 -2.31 -4.32 16.42
N ALA A 84 -1.76 -4.32 17.63
CA ALA A 84 -2.00 -5.35 18.62
C ALA A 84 -3.48 -5.37 19.09
N GLU A 85 -4.08 -4.21 19.30
CA GLU A 85 -5.50 -4.11 19.66
C GLU A 85 -6.41 -4.58 18.53
N LYS A 86 -6.15 -4.16 17.29
CA LYS A 86 -6.89 -4.62 16.11
C LYS A 86 -6.80 -6.13 15.93
N GLN A 87 -5.64 -6.73 16.21
CA GLN A 87 -5.47 -8.18 16.19
C GLN A 87 -6.31 -8.87 17.27
N ARG A 88 -6.33 -8.35 18.50
CA ARG A 88 -7.17 -8.87 19.59
C ARG A 88 -8.65 -8.82 19.24
N VAL A 89 -9.14 -7.67 18.76
CA VAL A 89 -10.54 -7.53 18.34
C VAL A 89 -10.88 -8.49 17.20
N SER A 90 -10.00 -8.61 16.21
CA SER A 90 -10.22 -9.55 15.09
C SER A 90 -10.29 -11.01 15.55
N ALA A 91 -9.48 -11.39 16.55
CA ALA A 91 -9.50 -12.72 17.13
C ALA A 91 -10.81 -12.98 17.89
N ILE A 92 -11.25 -12.03 18.72
CA ILE A 92 -12.52 -12.12 19.46
C ILE A 92 -13.71 -12.25 18.50
N VAL A 93 -13.77 -11.40 17.47
CA VAL A 93 -14.83 -11.45 16.45
C VAL A 93 -14.81 -12.79 15.70
N LYS A 94 -13.62 -13.30 15.38
CA LYS A 94 -13.45 -14.60 14.72
C LYS A 94 -13.93 -15.75 15.60
N GLU A 95 -13.72 -15.69 16.92
CA GLU A 95 -14.26 -16.66 17.87
C GLU A 95 -15.78 -16.55 18.03
N MET A 96 -16.32 -15.34 18.15
CA MET A 96 -17.77 -15.10 18.18
C MET A 96 -18.45 -15.66 16.93
N ASN A 97 -17.88 -15.41 15.73
CA ASN A 97 -18.42 -15.92 14.47
C ASN A 97 -18.33 -17.43 14.30
N LYS A 98 -17.33 -18.10 14.91
CA LYS A 98 -17.27 -19.57 14.94
C LYS A 98 -18.43 -20.18 15.74
N ASN A 99 -18.84 -19.54 16.82
CA ASN A 99 -19.90 -20.03 17.69
C ASN A 99 -21.30 -19.72 17.16
N THR A 100 -21.50 -18.63 16.41
CA THR A 100 -22.80 -18.30 15.78
C THR A 100 -23.09 -19.09 14.51
N ASN A 101 -22.07 -19.51 13.74
CA ASN A 101 -22.25 -20.28 12.49
C ASN A 101 -22.31 -21.80 12.66
N LYS A 102 -22.32 -22.36 13.89
CA LYS A 102 -22.49 -23.80 14.14
C LYS A 102 -23.84 -24.38 13.66
N GLY A 103 -24.75 -23.56 13.13
CA GLY A 103 -26.07 -23.98 12.63
C GLY A 103 -26.33 -23.82 11.12
N LYS A 104 -25.39 -23.34 10.28
CA LYS A 104 -25.64 -23.17 8.83
C LYS A 104 -24.91 -24.22 7.98
N SER A 105 -25.67 -25.22 7.53
CA SER A 105 -25.23 -26.22 6.57
C SER A 105 -24.79 -25.58 5.25
N LYS A 106 -23.67 -26.06 4.68
CA LYS A 106 -23.15 -25.63 3.38
C LYS A 106 -24.08 -26.14 2.27
N THR A 107 -24.99 -25.31 1.76
CA THR A 107 -25.62 -25.58 0.46
C THR A 107 -24.61 -25.28 -0.65
N SER A 108 -24.12 -26.33 -1.31
CA SER A 108 -23.18 -26.24 -2.43
C SER A 108 -23.86 -25.62 -3.66
N LYS A 109 -23.67 -24.31 -3.88
CA LYS A 109 -24.06 -23.69 -5.15
C LYS A 109 -23.03 -24.08 -6.21
N LYS A 110 -23.36 -25.06 -7.06
CA LYS A 110 -22.56 -25.37 -8.26
C LYS A 110 -22.58 -24.16 -9.21
N PRO A 111 -21.44 -23.73 -9.77
CA PRO A 111 -21.41 -22.62 -10.72
C PRO A 111 -22.09 -23.04 -12.03
N VAL A 112 -22.98 -22.17 -12.54
CA VAL A 112 -23.62 -22.37 -13.85
C VAL A 112 -22.57 -22.14 -14.93
N ARG A 113 -22.32 -23.16 -15.76
CA ARG A 113 -21.43 -23.08 -16.93
C ARG A 113 -22.28 -22.73 -18.15
N PHE A 114 -21.95 -21.63 -18.82
CA PHE A 114 -22.52 -21.29 -20.12
C PHE A 114 -21.79 -22.11 -21.21
N PRO A 115 -22.51 -22.83 -22.08
CA PRO A 115 -21.92 -23.43 -23.26
C PRO A 115 -21.55 -22.33 -24.25
N GLY A 116 -20.28 -22.27 -24.65
CA GLY A 116 -19.81 -21.33 -25.67
C GLY A 116 -20.36 -21.68 -27.05
N THR A 117 -20.63 -20.66 -27.85
CA THR A 117 -20.83 -20.74 -29.31
C THR A 117 -19.49 -20.64 -30.03
#